data_AF-A0A1H3MVQ8-F1
#
_entry.id   AF-A0A1H3MVQ8-F1
#
_cell.length_a   1.000
_cell.length_b   1.000
_cell.length_c   1.000
_cell.angle_alpha   90.00
_cell.angle_beta   90.00
_cell.angle_gamma   90.00
#
_symmetry.space_group_name_H-M   'P 1'
#
loop_
_entity.id
_entity.type
_entity.pdbx_description
1 polymer ?
#
loop_
_entity_poly.entity_id
_entity_poly.type
_entity_poly.pdbx_seq_one_letter_code
_entity_poly.pdbx_strand_id
1 'polypeptide(L)' 'MKLDVLTLAAHLDDAEMGCAGTLLRHVAANRRVGVVDLTRRELCTRASAELRD' A
#
# COMPACT_ATOMS: atom_id res chain seq x y z
N MET A 1 1.42 -10.14 -15.54
CA MET A 1 2.65 -9.63 -14.88
C MET A 1 2.81 -10.38 -13.56
N LYS A 2 4.01 -10.79 -13.16
CA LYS A 2 4.25 -11.56 -11.91
C LYS A 2 4.90 -10.66 -10.86
N LEU A 3 4.34 -10.64 -9.66
CA LEU A 3 4.88 -9.99 -8.47
C LEU A 3 5.53 -11.05 -7.56
N ASP A 4 6.61 -10.68 -6.90
CA ASP A 4 7.27 -11.51 -5.89
C ASP A 4 6.67 -11.28 -4.51
N VAL A 5 6.15 -10.08 -4.26
CA VAL A 5 5.48 -9.68 -3.01
C VAL A 5 4.28 -8.81 -3.35
N LEU A 6 3.13 -9.12 -2.77
CA LEU A 6 1.90 -8.33 -2.86
C LEU A 6 1.39 -8.05 -1.45
N THR A 7 1.18 -6.77 -1.14
CA THR A 7 0.57 -6.34 0.13
C THR A 7 -0.87 -5.95 -0.12
N LEU A 8 -1.77 -6.48 0.71
CA LEU A 8 -3.17 -6.10 0.74
C LEU A 8 -3.40 -5.22 1.96
N ALA A 9 -3.70 -3.95 1.71
CA ALA A 9 -4.00 -2.94 2.71
C ALA A 9 -5.51 -2.70 2.73
N ALA A 10 -6.10 -2.57 3.93
CA ALA A 10 -7.52 -2.24 4.01
C ALA A 10 -7.73 -0.79 3.55
N HIS A 11 -6.82 0.10 3.91
CA HIS A 11 -6.87 1.52 3.65
C HIS A 11 -5.52 2.04 3.16
N LEU A 12 -5.54 3.07 2.32
CA LEU A 12 -4.34 3.83 1.91
C LEU A 12 -3.54 4.24 3.15
N ASP A 13 -2.24 3.94 3.21
CA ASP A 13 -1.29 4.09 4.33
C ASP A 13 -1.05 2.88 5.24
N ASP A 14 -1.93 1.86 5.24
CA ASP A 14 -1.75 0.68 6.09
C ASP A 14 -0.46 -0.08 5.72
N ALA A 15 -0.13 -0.15 4.42
CA ALA A 15 1.07 -0.82 3.94
C ALA A 15 2.35 -0.06 4.34
N GLU A 16 2.31 1.27 4.28
CA GLU A 16 3.42 2.15 4.63
C GLU A 16 3.70 2.09 6.14
N MET A 17 2.65 2.12 6.95
CA MET A 17 2.77 2.01 8.41
C MET A 17 3.16 0.61 8.87
N GLY A 18 2.61 -0.43 8.24
CA GLY A 18 2.78 -1.82 8.67
C GLY A 18 4.05 -2.50 8.16
N CYS A 19 4.49 -2.19 6.94
CA CYS A 19 5.55 -2.98 6.30
C CYS A 19 6.46 -2.22 5.31
N ALA A 20 6.49 -0.88 5.29
CA ALA A 20 7.36 -0.11 4.39
C ALA A 20 8.82 -0.59 4.36
N GLY A 21 9.42 -0.84 5.52
CA GLY A 21 10.80 -1.33 5.60
C GLY A 21 11.01 -2.67 4.90
N THR A 22 10.05 -3.59 5.01
CA THR A 22 10.08 -4.89 4.34
C THR A 22 9.90 -4.75 2.84
N LEU A 23 8.97 -3.89 2.39
CA LEU A 23 8.78 -3.62 0.97
C LEU A 23 10.04 -3.01 0.35
N LEU A 24 10.63 -2.02 1.00
CA LEU A 24 11.89 -1.39 0.56
C LEU A 24 13.05 -2.39 0.52
N ARG A 25 13.15 -3.29 1.50
CA ARG A 25 14.15 -4.37 1.49
C ARG A 25 14.00 -5.28 0.27
N HIS A 26 12.77 -5.61 -0.12
CA HIS A 26 12.53 -6.44 -1.31
C HIS A 26 12.76 -5.68 -2.61
N VAL A 27 12.42 -4.39 -2.68
CA VAL A 27 12.80 -3.52 -3.81
C VAL A 27 14.32 -3.46 -3.96
N ALA A 28 15.06 -3.24 -2.87
CA ALA A 28 16.52 -3.22 -2.87
C ALA A 28 17.16 -4.57 -3.31
N ALA A 29 16.44 -5.68 -3.13
CA ALA A 29 16.81 -7.00 -3.62
C ALA A 29 16.37 -7.28 -5.07
N ASN A 30 16.02 -6.25 -5.84
CA ASN A 30 15.52 -6.34 -7.23
C ASN A 30 14.24 -7.20 -7.39
N ARG A 31 13.41 -7.29 -6.35
CA ARG A 31 12.11 -7.98 -6.43
C ARG A 31 11.00 -7.05 -6.86
N ARG A 32 10.00 -7.59 -7.56
CA ARG A 32 8.79 -6.88 -7.96
C ARG A 32 7.79 -6.90 -6.82
N VAL A 33 7.51 -5.72 -6.28
CA VAL A 33 6.65 -5.52 -5.12
C VAL A 33 5.41 -4.74 -5.56
N GLY A 34 4.23 -5.11 -5.06
CA GLY A 34 2.99 -4.39 -5.29
C GLY A 34 2.22 -4.15 -3.99
N VAL A 35 1.42 -3.09 -3.97
CA VAL A 35 0.49 -2.75 -2.90
C VAL A 35 -0.89 -2.58 -3.51
N VAL A 36 -1.92 -3.10 -2.84
CA VAL A 36 -3.32 -2.92 -3.20
C VAL A 36 -4.06 -2.41 -1.97
N ASP A 37 -4.60 -1.21 -2.09
CA ASP A 37 -5.55 -0.65 -1.14
C ASP A 37 -6.95 -1.11 -1.51
N LEU A 38 -7.64 -1.76 -0.57
CA LEU A 38 -8.98 -2.30 -0.80
C LEU A 38 -10.07 -1.22 -0.68
N THR A 39 -9.79 -0.11 0.01
CA THR A 39 -10.73 0.99 0.21
C THR A 39 -10.03 2.34 0.03
N ARG A 40 -10.83 3.38 -0.22
CA ARG A 40 -10.34 4.74 -0.43
C ARG A 40 -10.48 5.62 0.81
N ARG A 41 -10.77 5.00 1.96
CA ARG A 41 -10.99 5.69 3.24
C ARG A 41 -12.20 6.62 3.16
N GLU A 42 -13.27 6.15 2.53
CA GLU A 42 -14.54 6.85 2.37
C GLU A 42 -15.21 7.24 3.71
N LEU A 43 -14.86 6.57 4.80
CA LEU A 43 -15.33 6.85 6.16
C LEU A 43 -14.30 7.62 7.02
N CYS A 44 -13.25 8.18 6.41
CA CYS A 44 -12.23 8.91 7.14
C CYS A 44 -12.80 10.24 7.68
N THR A 45 -12.42 10.61 8.89
CA THR A 45 -12.88 11.86 9.56
C THR A 45 -12.20 13.12 9.03
N ARG A 46 -11.14 12.98 8.22
CA ARG A 46 -10.34 14.09 7.68
C ARG A 46 -10.10 13.87 6.20
N ALA A 47 -10.38 14.90 5.40
CA ALA A 47 -10.28 14.91 3.93
C ALA A 47 -11.19 13.90 3.21
N SER A 48 -11.71 14.28 2.04
CA SER A 48 -12.52 13.40 1.19
C SER A 48 -11.66 12.39 0.43
N ALA A 49 -12.26 11.27 0.00
CA ALA A 49 -11.61 10.27 -0.84
C ALA A 49 -11.08 10.87 -2.17
N GLU A 50 -11.74 11.91 -2.69
CA GLU A 50 -11.36 12.60 -3.93
C GLU A 50 -9.98 13.26 -3.88
N LEU A 51 -9.46 13.56 -2.69
CA LEU A 51 -8.13 14.16 -2.51
C LEU A 51 -7.00 13.13 -2.47
N ARG A 52 -7.30 11.83 -2.55
CA ARG A 52 -6.39 10.73 -2.20
C ARG A 52 -6.15 9.71 -3.32
N ASP A 53 -6.65 9.97 -4.53
CA ASP A 53 -6.39 9.19 -5.76
C ASP A 53 -5.15 9.71 -6.52
#